data_AF-A0A5J6P307-F1
#
_entry.id   AF-A0A5J6P307-F1
#
_cell.length_a   1.000
_cell.length_b   1.000
_cell.length_c   1.000
_cell.angle_alpha   90.00
_cell.angle_beta   90.00
_cell.angle_gamma   90.00
#
_symmetry.space_group_name_H-M   'P 1'
#
loop_
_entity.id
_entity.type
_entity.pdbx_description
1 polymer ?
#
loop_
_entity_poly.entity_id
_entity_poly.type
_entity_poly.pdbx_seq_one_letter_code
_entity_poly.pdbx_strand_id
1 'polypeptide(L)'
;MQGESRGVKMFANIYRTFLILLMLVSVPGFAGEVYKWTDKDGKVHFSSTPPKDKEAKVEVKNYKGAINSQAAPTKEIPPEVKEMMQGMQKALLEVHEDGAPLNCEMAMGNINWQIETMLAQGKKNLEGGYITQEQYELATGAFKKAQAELSLDDCKTALSTKRSFYQCMSSDKNHVAGCGQKYNFD
;
A
#
# COMPACT_ATOMS: atom_id res chain seq x y z
N MET A 1 -42.77 -43.11 26.86
CA MET A 1 -42.64 -42.44 25.54
C MET A 1 -41.26 -41.78 25.47
N GLN A 2 -40.40 -42.33 24.62
CA GLN A 2 -39.05 -41.82 24.31
C GLN A 2 -39.21 -40.73 23.25
N GLY A 3 -38.74 -39.51 23.50
CA GLY A 3 -38.94 -38.42 22.52
C GLY A 3 -38.11 -37.16 22.67
N GLU A 4 -37.49 -36.87 23.83
CA GLU A 4 -37.04 -35.49 24.12
C GLU A 4 -35.54 -35.34 24.45
N SER A 5 -34.69 -36.30 24.08
CA SER A 5 -33.24 -36.22 24.38
C SER A 5 -32.32 -36.29 23.16
N ARG A 6 -32.87 -36.46 21.96
CA ARG A 6 -32.09 -36.59 20.71
C ARG A 6 -31.78 -35.25 20.03
N GLY A 7 -32.62 -34.22 20.18
CA GLY A 7 -32.43 -32.92 19.53
C GLY A 7 -31.24 -32.14 20.10
N VAL A 8 -31.19 -31.96 21.42
CA VAL A 8 -30.18 -31.09 22.08
C VAL A 8 -28.74 -31.57 21.86
N LYS A 9 -28.52 -32.89 21.84
CA LYS A 9 -27.19 -33.48 21.58
C LYS A 9 -26.76 -33.36 20.12
N MET A 10 -27.70 -33.35 19.18
CA MET A 10 -27.43 -33.18 17.75
C MET A 10 -27.07 -31.72 17.43
N PHE A 11 -27.77 -30.75 18.02
CA PHE A 11 -27.44 -29.32 17.88
C PHE A 11 -26.09 -28.96 18.50
N ALA A 12 -25.75 -29.49 19.68
CA ALA A 12 -24.45 -29.22 20.33
C ALA A 12 -23.25 -29.76 19.52
N ASN A 13 -23.39 -30.91 18.86
CA ASN A 13 -22.34 -31.47 18.00
C ASN A 13 -22.22 -30.72 16.66
N ILE A 14 -23.31 -30.23 16.08
CA ILE A 14 -23.26 -29.40 14.87
C ILE A 14 -22.52 -28.09 15.15
N TYR A 15 -22.81 -27.42 16.27
CA TYR A 15 -22.10 -26.19 16.66
C TYR A 15 -20.62 -26.42 17.02
N ARG A 16 -20.28 -27.56 17.65
CA ARG A 16 -18.89 -27.90 17.99
C ARG A 16 -18.04 -28.23 16.76
N THR A 17 -18.63 -28.85 15.74
CA THR A 17 -17.95 -29.11 14.47
C THR A 17 -17.85 -27.85 13.59
N PHE A 18 -18.84 -26.95 13.64
CA PHE A 18 -18.78 -25.65 12.94
C PHE A 18 -17.78 -24.67 13.55
N LEU A 19 -17.59 -24.70 14.88
CA LEU A 19 -16.61 -23.85 15.58
C LEU A 19 -15.15 -24.28 15.32
N ILE A 20 -14.89 -25.55 15.02
CA ILE A 20 -13.53 -26.04 14.68
C ILE A 20 -13.20 -25.78 13.20
N LEU A 21 -14.19 -25.70 12.31
CA LEU A 21 -13.98 -25.40 10.89
C LEU A 21 -13.74 -23.90 10.62
N LEU A 22 -14.12 -23.00 11.54
CA LEU A 22 -13.92 -21.54 11.39
C LEU A 22 -12.51 -21.04 11.78
N MET A 23 -11.64 -21.89 12.36
CA MET A 23 -10.27 -21.53 12.76
C MET A 23 -9.16 -21.90 11.76
N LEU A 24 -9.50 -22.45 10.58
CA LEU A 24 -8.51 -22.95 9.61
C LEU A 24 -8.27 -22.05 8.39
N VAL A 25 -8.79 -20.82 8.39
CA VAL A 25 -8.44 -19.81 7.38
C VAL A 25 -7.72 -18.65 8.06
N SER A 26 -6.61 -18.97 8.74
CA SER A 26 -5.55 -17.99 8.96
C SER A 26 -4.87 -17.76 7.61
N VAL A 27 -5.37 -16.80 6.83
CA VAL A 27 -4.62 -16.23 5.71
C VAL A 27 -3.34 -15.65 6.31
N PRO A 28 -2.13 -16.08 5.88
CA PRO A 28 -0.93 -15.37 6.25
C PRO A 28 -1.08 -13.94 5.73
N GLY A 29 -1.11 -12.97 6.65
CA GLY A 29 -1.03 -11.57 6.29
C GLY A 29 0.21 -11.36 5.44
N PHE A 30 0.04 -10.84 4.23
CA PHE A 30 1.13 -10.41 3.39
C PHE A 30 1.88 -9.30 4.12
N ALA A 31 2.96 -9.67 4.81
CA ALA A 31 4.04 -8.75 5.06
C ALA A 31 4.68 -8.50 3.69
N GLY A 32 4.67 -7.25 3.21
CA GLY A 32 5.21 -6.92 1.88
C GLY A 32 6.63 -7.45 1.71
N GLU A 33 6.78 -8.47 0.87
CA GLU A 33 8.08 -8.99 0.46
C GLU A 33 8.66 -8.03 -0.58
N VAL A 34 9.83 -7.48 -0.30
CA VAL A 34 10.58 -6.74 -1.31
C VAL A 34 11.65 -7.66 -1.85
N TYR A 35 11.66 -7.75 -3.16
CA TYR A 35 12.62 -8.50 -3.95
C TYR A 35 13.75 -7.58 -4.37
N LYS A 36 14.99 -8.02 -4.12
CA LYS A 36 16.21 -7.42 -4.66
C LYS A 36 16.76 -8.33 -5.75
N TRP A 37 17.11 -7.76 -6.90
CA TRP A 37 17.79 -8.50 -7.97
C TRP A 37 18.81 -7.63 -8.70
N THR A 38 19.69 -8.26 -9.48
CA THR A 38 20.66 -7.60 -10.35
C THR A 38 20.29 -7.86 -11.80
N ASP A 39 20.22 -6.82 -12.62
CA ASP A 39 19.96 -6.95 -14.06
C ASP A 39 21.21 -7.33 -14.87
N LYS A 40 21.03 -7.45 -16.18
CA LYS A 40 22.07 -7.85 -17.15
C LYS A 40 23.22 -6.83 -17.24
N ASP A 41 22.96 -5.58 -16.85
CA ASP A 41 23.92 -4.48 -16.86
C ASP A 41 24.63 -4.35 -15.50
N GLY A 42 24.36 -5.27 -14.56
CA GLY A 42 24.95 -5.27 -13.22
C GLY A 42 24.29 -4.29 -12.25
N LYS A 43 23.15 -3.68 -12.60
CA LYS A 43 22.43 -2.74 -11.71
C LYS A 43 21.51 -3.50 -10.77
N VAL A 44 21.57 -3.14 -9.49
CA VAL A 44 20.72 -3.69 -8.44
C VAL A 44 19.40 -2.92 -8.40
N HIS A 45 18.28 -3.65 -8.43
CA HIS A 45 16.92 -3.12 -8.36
C HIS A 45 16.18 -3.66 -7.13
N PHE A 46 15.22 -2.88 -6.63
CA PHE A 46 14.30 -3.28 -5.55
C PHE A 46 12.84 -3.11 -6.00
N SER A 47 11.97 -4.10 -5.73
CA SER A 47 10.53 -4.02 -6.02
C SER A 47 9.69 -4.83 -5.05
N SER A 48 8.43 -4.42 -4.89
CA SER A 48 7.39 -5.14 -4.15
C SER A 48 6.78 -6.31 -4.96
N THR A 49 7.25 -6.55 -6.18
CA THR A 49 6.81 -7.67 -7.04
C THR A 49 8.03 -8.42 -7.60
N PRO A 50 7.96 -9.75 -7.72
CA PRO A 50 9.09 -10.55 -8.17
C PRO A 50 9.43 -10.25 -9.65
N PRO A 51 10.73 -10.22 -10.03
CA PRO A 51 11.12 -10.01 -11.40
C PRO A 51 10.58 -11.13 -12.31
N LYS A 52 10.11 -10.77 -13.51
CA LYS A 52 9.53 -11.72 -14.48
C LYS A 52 10.57 -12.66 -15.11
N ASP A 53 11.86 -12.33 -14.99
CA ASP A 53 12.97 -13.06 -15.59
C ASP A 53 13.53 -14.13 -14.63
N LYS A 54 13.62 -15.38 -15.13
CA LYS A 54 13.97 -16.58 -14.34
C LYS A 54 15.44 -16.66 -13.89
N GLU A 55 16.28 -15.71 -14.28
CA GLU A 55 17.74 -15.73 -14.00
C GLU A 55 18.18 -14.72 -12.93
N ALA A 56 17.24 -13.93 -12.38
CA ALA A 56 17.52 -13.02 -11.29
C ALA A 56 17.80 -13.79 -9.99
N LYS A 57 18.97 -13.59 -9.37
CA LYS A 57 19.19 -13.97 -7.97
C LYS A 57 18.33 -13.09 -7.08
N VAL A 58 17.27 -13.67 -6.52
CA VAL A 58 16.29 -12.99 -5.68
C VAL A 58 16.68 -13.13 -4.21
N GLU A 59 17.02 -12.03 -3.56
CA GLU A 59 17.06 -11.96 -2.09
C GLU A 59 15.72 -11.38 -1.60
N VAL A 60 14.91 -12.19 -0.91
CA VAL A 60 13.67 -11.75 -0.27
C VAL A 60 14.00 -11.18 1.10
N LYS A 61 13.71 -9.91 1.32
CA LYS A 61 13.76 -9.29 2.65
C LYS A 61 12.35 -8.91 3.06
N ASN A 62 12.00 -9.17 4.32
CA ASN A 62 10.69 -8.92 4.89
C ASN A 62 10.68 -7.49 5.47
N TYR A 63 10.10 -6.52 4.75
CA TYR A 63 10.16 -5.10 5.15
C TYR A 63 8.88 -4.72 5.92
N LYS A 64 8.86 -5.00 7.23
CA LYS A 64 7.86 -4.40 8.13
C LYS A 64 8.20 -2.91 8.33
N GLY A 65 7.46 -2.03 7.66
CA GLY A 65 7.48 -0.58 7.93
C GLY A 65 8.72 0.11 7.39
N ALA A 66 8.57 0.79 6.26
CA ALA A 66 9.60 1.58 5.63
C ALA A 66 10.00 2.79 6.49
N ILE A 67 10.84 2.64 7.53
CA ILE A 67 11.88 3.58 8.02
C ILE A 67 12.92 2.83 8.92
N ASN A 68 13.23 1.56 8.69
CA ASN A 68 14.30 0.87 9.45
C ASN A 68 15.04 -0.19 8.60
N SER A 69 15.41 0.17 7.38
CA SER A 69 16.43 -0.57 6.65
C SER A 69 17.79 -0.02 7.08
N GLN A 70 18.72 -0.91 7.44
CA GLN A 70 20.14 -0.61 7.63
C GLN A 70 20.74 -0.15 6.30
N ALA A 71 20.42 1.09 5.93
CA ALA A 71 20.93 1.77 4.77
C ALA A 71 22.24 2.49 5.16
N ALA A 72 23.12 2.71 4.17
CA ALA A 72 24.32 3.53 4.35
C ALA A 72 24.00 4.86 5.07
N PRO A 73 24.95 5.43 5.84
CA PRO A 73 24.68 6.63 6.63
C PRO A 73 24.16 7.76 5.74
N THR A 74 22.93 8.20 6.01
CA THR A 74 22.28 9.36 5.39
C THR A 74 22.45 10.59 6.28
N LYS A 75 22.28 11.79 5.71
CA LYS A 75 22.21 13.00 6.53
C LYS A 75 21.10 12.89 7.56
N GLU A 76 21.41 13.22 8.80
CA GLU A 76 20.41 13.24 9.87
C GLU A 76 19.46 14.43 9.70
N ILE A 77 18.18 14.17 9.98
CA ILE A 77 17.12 15.19 9.97
C ILE A 77 17.10 15.84 11.36
N PRO A 78 17.11 17.19 11.47
CA PRO A 78 17.01 17.86 12.77
C PRO A 78 15.75 17.45 13.55
N PRO A 79 15.79 17.37 14.89
CA PRO A 79 14.65 16.93 15.70
C PRO A 79 13.35 17.72 15.46
N GLU A 80 13.45 19.04 15.31
CA GLU A 80 12.30 19.91 15.00
C GLU A 80 11.63 19.54 13.67
N VAL A 81 12.44 19.23 12.66
CA VAL A 81 11.94 18.82 11.34
C VAL A 81 11.25 17.46 11.44
N LYS A 82 11.70 16.57 12.33
CA LYS A 82 11.07 15.26 12.54
C LYS A 82 9.66 15.37 13.12
N GLU A 83 9.44 16.27 14.07
CA GLU A 83 8.09 16.55 14.61
C GLU A 83 7.16 17.14 13.54
N MET A 84 7.68 18.07 12.74
CA MET A 84 6.95 18.62 11.59
C MET A 84 6.55 17.54 10.59
N MET A 85 7.45 16.59 10.29
CA MET A 85 7.14 15.46 9.39
C MET A 85 6.01 14.59 9.94
N GLN A 86 5.93 14.35 11.25
CA GLN A 86 4.85 13.55 11.84
C GLN A 86 3.50 14.26 11.71
N GLY A 87 3.47 15.58 11.96
CA GLY A 87 2.27 16.40 11.74
C GLY A 87 1.82 16.38 10.29
N MET A 88 2.78 16.54 9.35
CA MET A 88 2.51 16.46 7.92
C MET A 88 2.01 15.08 7.50
N GLN A 89 2.65 14.00 7.99
CA GLN A 89 2.22 12.63 7.71
C GLN A 89 0.77 12.42 8.16
N LYS A 90 0.42 12.88 9.36
CA LYS A 90 -0.96 12.80 9.84
C LYS A 90 -1.93 13.54 8.93
N ALA A 91 -1.59 14.76 8.50
CA ALA A 91 -2.42 15.55 7.59
C ALA A 91 -2.60 14.88 6.22
N LEU A 92 -1.54 14.29 5.65
CA LEU A 92 -1.59 13.58 4.36
C LEU A 92 -2.38 12.24 4.41
N LEU A 93 -2.59 11.70 5.61
CA LEU A 93 -3.40 10.49 5.81
C LEU A 93 -4.85 10.82 6.19
N GLU A 94 -5.15 12.06 6.55
CA GLU A 94 -6.50 12.50 6.82
C GLU A 94 -7.34 12.45 5.52
N VAL A 95 -8.54 11.89 5.63
CA VAL A 95 -9.50 11.80 4.52
C VAL A 95 -10.76 12.55 4.90
N HIS A 96 -11.09 13.57 4.12
CA HIS A 96 -12.30 14.35 4.21
C HIS A 96 -13.41 13.71 3.38
N GLU A 97 -14.54 13.41 4.02
CA GLU A 97 -15.74 12.87 3.37
C GLU A 97 -16.79 13.97 3.22
N ASP A 98 -16.56 14.86 2.27
CA ASP A 98 -17.44 15.99 1.95
C ASP A 98 -18.61 15.60 1.04
N GLY A 99 -18.74 14.32 0.69
CA GLY A 99 -19.80 13.82 -0.19
C GLY A 99 -19.60 14.20 -1.65
N ALA A 100 -18.39 14.59 -2.06
CA ALA A 100 -18.08 14.88 -3.46
C ALA A 100 -18.48 13.70 -4.37
N PRO A 101 -19.20 13.94 -5.47
CA PRO A 101 -19.48 12.90 -6.45
C PRO A 101 -18.19 12.47 -7.15
N LEU A 102 -18.16 11.24 -7.67
CA LEU A 102 -17.04 10.78 -8.48
C LEU A 102 -16.85 11.70 -9.70
N ASN A 103 -15.66 12.28 -9.83
CA ASN A 103 -15.22 13.03 -10.99
C ASN A 103 -13.86 12.49 -11.44
N CYS A 104 -13.87 11.69 -12.52
CA CYS A 104 -12.66 11.00 -12.97
C CYS A 104 -11.56 11.93 -13.48
N GLU A 105 -11.90 13.08 -14.07
CA GLU A 105 -10.91 14.05 -14.53
C GLU A 105 -10.18 14.68 -13.35
N MET A 106 -10.93 15.13 -12.35
CA MET A 106 -10.38 15.68 -11.12
C MET A 106 -9.59 14.64 -10.33
N ALA A 107 -10.14 13.43 -10.18
CA ALA A 107 -9.46 12.33 -9.48
C ALA A 107 -8.11 12.00 -10.11
N MET A 108 -8.06 11.81 -11.43
CA MET A 108 -6.81 11.52 -12.12
C MET A 108 -5.85 12.72 -12.12
N GLY A 109 -6.35 13.94 -12.23
CA GLY A 109 -5.54 15.16 -12.08
C GLY A 109 -4.85 15.22 -10.72
N ASN A 110 -5.61 14.99 -9.64
CA ASN A 110 -5.10 14.98 -8.28
C ASN A 110 -4.11 13.84 -8.02
N ILE A 111 -4.43 12.61 -8.46
CA ILE A 111 -3.54 11.44 -8.34
C ILE A 111 -2.20 11.72 -9.05
N ASN A 112 -2.23 12.15 -10.31
CA ASN A 112 -1.02 12.36 -11.09
C ASN A 112 -0.16 13.47 -10.50
N TRP A 113 -0.76 14.62 -10.17
CA TRP A 113 -0.03 15.74 -9.59
C TRP A 113 0.65 15.40 -8.26
N GLN A 114 -0.06 14.68 -7.38
CA GLN A 114 0.49 14.28 -6.09
C GLN A 114 1.60 13.25 -6.26
N ILE A 115 1.42 12.24 -7.12
CA ILE A 115 2.47 11.24 -7.38
C ILE A 115 3.71 11.88 -8.01
N GLU A 116 3.55 12.72 -9.04
CA GLU A 116 4.67 13.41 -9.67
C GLU A 116 5.45 14.27 -8.67
N THR A 117 4.74 14.98 -7.79
CA THR A 117 5.34 15.79 -6.72
C THR A 117 6.13 14.91 -5.74
N MET A 118 5.57 13.77 -5.30
CA MET A 118 6.27 12.83 -4.42
C MET A 118 7.51 12.23 -5.09
N LEU A 119 7.43 11.86 -6.36
CA LEU A 119 8.57 11.34 -7.13
C LEU A 119 9.68 12.40 -7.26
N ALA A 120 9.31 13.64 -7.56
CA ALA A 120 10.25 14.76 -7.68
C ALA A 120 10.93 15.08 -6.35
N GLN A 121 10.18 15.10 -5.24
CA GLN A 121 10.75 15.37 -3.92
C GLN A 121 11.61 14.20 -3.42
N GLY A 122 11.20 12.96 -3.67
CA GLY A 122 12.01 11.78 -3.38
C GLY A 122 13.35 11.83 -4.11
N LYS A 123 13.36 12.26 -5.38
CA LYS A 123 14.60 12.41 -6.16
C LYS A 123 15.51 13.49 -5.57
N LYS A 124 14.96 14.64 -5.17
CA LYS A 124 15.73 15.69 -4.47
C LYS A 124 16.31 15.19 -3.14
N ASN A 125 15.56 14.37 -2.39
CA ASN A 125 16.04 13.80 -1.13
C ASN A 125 17.19 12.80 -1.35
N LEU A 126 17.12 12.00 -2.43
CA LEU A 126 18.19 11.10 -2.86
C LEU A 126 19.44 11.89 -3.26
N GLU A 127 19.31 12.87 -4.15
CA GLU A 127 20.41 13.75 -4.59
C GLU A 127 21.02 14.55 -3.42
N GLY A 128 20.18 14.93 -2.44
CA GLY A 128 20.59 15.62 -1.23
C GLY A 128 21.30 14.74 -0.20
N GLY A 129 21.30 13.41 -0.37
CA GLY A 129 21.89 12.45 0.55
C GLY A 129 21.06 12.19 1.82
N TYR A 130 19.76 12.49 1.79
CA TYR A 130 18.83 12.26 2.90
C TYR A 130 18.19 10.87 2.86
N ILE A 131 18.19 10.23 1.70
CA ILE A 131 17.78 8.83 1.52
C ILE A 131 18.77 8.13 0.60
N THR A 132 18.83 6.79 0.69
CA THR A 132 19.64 5.98 -0.23
C THR A 132 18.88 5.63 -1.50
N GLN A 133 19.60 5.15 -2.52
CA GLN A 133 19.01 4.63 -3.76
C GLN A 133 17.98 3.53 -3.48
N GLU A 134 18.30 2.61 -2.57
CA GLU A 134 17.39 1.53 -2.14
C GLU A 134 16.08 2.11 -1.57
N GLN A 135 16.18 3.08 -0.65
CA GLN A 135 15.01 3.72 -0.05
C GLN A 135 14.17 4.47 -1.09
N TYR A 136 14.82 5.12 -2.06
CA TYR A 136 14.14 5.80 -3.15
C TYR A 136 13.40 4.83 -4.07
N GLU A 137 14.04 3.75 -4.51
CA GLU A 137 13.42 2.74 -5.38
C GLU A 137 12.25 2.03 -4.69
N LEU A 138 12.43 1.66 -3.42
CA LEU A 138 11.38 1.10 -2.58
C LEU A 138 10.16 2.03 -2.49
N ALA A 139 10.39 3.30 -2.12
CA ALA A 139 9.32 4.26 -1.95
C ALA A 139 8.62 4.59 -3.28
N THR A 140 9.36 4.66 -4.38
CA THR A 140 8.81 5.06 -5.69
C THR A 140 8.24 3.90 -6.50
N GLY A 141 8.59 2.65 -6.20
CA GLY A 141 8.08 1.47 -6.91
C GLY A 141 6.56 1.36 -6.87
N ALA A 142 5.95 1.59 -5.69
CA ALA A 142 4.50 1.59 -5.53
C ALA A 142 3.82 2.68 -6.37
N PHE A 143 4.38 3.88 -6.39
CA PHE A 143 3.83 5.00 -7.18
C PHE A 143 3.91 4.77 -8.68
N LYS A 144 5.02 4.20 -9.16
CA LYS A 144 5.18 3.84 -10.58
C LYS A 144 4.20 2.75 -11.00
N LYS A 145 3.97 1.75 -10.14
CA LYS A 145 2.93 0.72 -10.36
C LYS A 145 1.54 1.37 -10.44
N ALA A 146 1.21 2.23 -9.48
CA ALA A 146 -0.07 2.94 -9.47
C ALA A 146 -0.29 3.78 -10.74
N GLN A 147 0.73 4.51 -11.21
CA GLN A 147 0.64 5.26 -12.48
C GLN A 147 0.43 4.37 -13.72
N ALA A 148 0.89 3.12 -13.68
CA ALA A 148 0.68 2.17 -14.78
C ALA A 148 -0.73 1.56 -14.78
N GLU A 149 -1.37 1.48 -13.61
CA GLU A 149 -2.65 0.79 -13.42
C GLU A 149 -3.86 1.74 -13.36
N LEU A 150 -3.65 2.97 -12.89
CA LEU A 150 -4.69 4.00 -12.75
C LEU A 150 -4.81 4.81 -14.04
N SER A 151 -6.03 4.97 -14.54
CA SER A 151 -6.31 5.79 -15.73
C SER A 151 -7.72 6.38 -15.70
N LEU A 152 -8.04 7.27 -16.65
CA LEU A 152 -9.40 7.78 -16.81
C LEU A 152 -10.41 6.67 -17.13
N ASP A 153 -10.05 5.72 -17.99
CA ASP A 153 -10.96 4.64 -18.38
C ASP A 153 -11.14 3.61 -17.26
N ASP A 154 -10.07 3.35 -16.53
CA ASP A 154 -10.11 2.57 -15.31
C ASP A 154 -11.01 3.24 -14.26
N CYS A 155 -10.90 4.56 -14.06
CA CYS A 155 -11.80 5.30 -13.18
C CYS A 155 -13.28 5.19 -13.58
N LYS A 156 -13.59 5.34 -14.87
CA LYS A 156 -14.98 5.27 -15.37
C LYS A 156 -15.61 3.90 -15.16
N THR A 157 -14.80 2.84 -15.20
CA THR A 157 -15.25 1.45 -15.07
C THR A 157 -15.03 0.86 -13.68
N ALA A 158 -14.37 1.59 -12.78
CA ALA A 158 -14.07 1.15 -11.44
C ALA A 158 -15.33 0.82 -10.64
N LEU A 159 -15.23 -0.27 -9.86
CA LEU A 159 -16.26 -0.76 -8.96
C LEU A 159 -15.71 -0.80 -7.53
N SER A 160 -16.62 -1.05 -6.57
CA SER A 160 -16.31 -1.31 -5.17
C SER A 160 -15.27 -0.35 -4.57
N THR A 161 -14.21 -0.87 -3.95
CA THR A 161 -13.18 -0.08 -3.25
C THR A 161 -12.40 0.82 -4.19
N LYS A 162 -12.15 0.38 -5.43
CA LYS A 162 -11.45 1.18 -6.45
C LYS A 162 -12.28 2.39 -6.87
N ARG A 163 -13.60 2.22 -7.00
CA ARG A 163 -14.52 3.34 -7.23
C ARG A 163 -14.48 4.34 -6.07
N SER A 164 -14.50 3.85 -4.83
CA SER A 164 -14.43 4.70 -3.64
C SER A 164 -13.10 5.44 -3.52
N PHE A 165 -11.99 4.80 -3.92
CA PHE A 165 -10.68 5.46 -4.02
C PHE A 165 -10.74 6.63 -5.01
N TYR A 166 -11.27 6.41 -6.21
CA TYR A 166 -11.41 7.49 -7.20
C TYR A 166 -12.35 8.61 -6.73
N GLN A 167 -13.44 8.26 -6.04
CA GLN A 167 -14.34 9.25 -5.47
C GLN A 167 -13.65 10.07 -4.37
N CYS A 168 -12.83 9.43 -3.54
CA CYS A 168 -12.02 10.11 -2.53
C CYS A 168 -11.04 11.10 -3.17
N MET A 169 -10.39 10.69 -4.27
CA MET A 169 -9.46 11.54 -5.03
C MET A 169 -10.16 12.65 -5.82
N SER A 170 -11.49 12.63 -5.92
CA SER A 170 -12.30 13.69 -6.54
C SER A 170 -12.45 14.94 -5.63
N SER A 171 -11.79 14.98 -4.47
CA SER A 171 -11.74 16.16 -3.59
C SER A 171 -10.30 16.66 -3.47
N ASP A 172 -10.10 17.96 -3.66
CA ASP A 172 -8.79 18.62 -3.57
C ASP A 172 -8.23 18.68 -2.13
N LYS A 173 -9.05 18.31 -1.14
CA LYS A 173 -8.65 18.24 0.27
C LYS A 173 -7.99 16.91 0.62
N ASN A 174 -8.15 15.90 -0.24
CA ASN A 174 -7.69 14.55 0.04
C ASN A 174 -6.36 14.27 -0.66
N HIS A 175 -5.57 13.40 -0.03
CA HIS A 175 -4.28 12.98 -0.55
C HIS A 175 -4.29 11.49 -0.90
N VAL A 176 -3.52 11.11 -1.91
CA VAL A 176 -3.43 9.76 -2.47
C VAL A 176 -3.00 8.74 -1.42
N ALA A 177 -2.17 9.14 -0.46
CA ALA A 177 -1.79 8.30 0.67
C ALA A 177 -2.99 7.98 1.59
N GLY A 178 -3.76 8.99 2.00
CA GLY A 178 -4.95 8.80 2.83
C GLY A 178 -6.05 8.03 2.10
N CYS A 179 -6.38 8.41 0.88
CA CYS A 179 -7.39 7.70 0.07
C CYS A 179 -6.96 6.25 -0.21
N GLY A 180 -5.70 6.02 -0.59
CA GLY A 180 -5.18 4.68 -0.84
C GLY A 180 -5.24 3.80 0.40
N GLN A 181 -4.82 4.31 1.56
CA GLN A 181 -4.89 3.60 2.84
C GLN A 181 -6.33 3.27 3.24
N LYS A 182 -7.26 4.21 3.09
CA LYS A 182 -8.65 4.01 3.49
C LYS A 182 -9.34 2.94 2.67
N TYR A 183 -9.09 2.91 1.36
CA TYR A 183 -9.81 2.05 0.43
C TYR A 183 -9.04 0.80 0.01
N ASN A 184 -7.80 0.59 0.50
CA ASN A 184 -6.95 -0.56 0.24
C ASN A 184 -6.92 -0.93 -1.26
N PHE A 185 -6.68 0.07 -2.10
CA PHE A 185 -6.51 -0.16 -3.53
C PHE A 185 -5.03 -0.48 -3.80
N ASP A 186 -4.71 -1.77 -3.90
CA ASP A 186 -3.41 -2.35 -4.28
C ASP A 186 -3.54 -3.22 -5.55
#